data_AF-A0A2T9YZA0-F1
#
_entry.id   AF-A0A2T9YZA0-F1
#
_cell.length_a   1.000
_cell.length_b   1.000
_cell.length_c   1.000
_cell.angle_alpha   90.00
_cell.angle_beta   90.00
_cell.angle_gamma   90.00
#
_symmetry.space_group_name_H-M   'P 1'
#
loop_
_entity.id
_entity.type
_entity.pdbx_description
1 polymer ?
#
loop_
_entity_poly.entity_id
_entity_poly.type
_entity_poly.pdbx_seq_one_letter_code
_entity_poly.pdbx_strand_id
1 'polypeptide(L)'
;MWSGVYFSNNGEHIIVGSHHKAEHNLYIWDKFSTSILKILTGPSELMLHFAVHPFRPIVASISNVGLIYLWTRTPQQNWSAFERSFKELDRNIDYYEPEDEYDLYDESKSNTKQIESKIKLDSESQDDIVDVTTIEPLYGLDNDIGNSPETVFFYPSVYFDEENTD
;
A
#
# COMPACT_ATOMS: atom_id res chain seq x y z
N MET A 1 -11.28 30.48 5.36
CA MET A 1 -12.44 29.58 5.14
C MET A 1 -11.88 28.23 4.72
N TRP A 2 -12.58 27.11 4.96
CA TRP A 2 -12.11 25.77 4.58
C TRP A 2 -12.92 25.27 3.37
N SER A 3 -12.28 24.58 2.44
CA SER A 3 -12.91 24.06 1.20
C SER A 3 -13.51 22.66 1.36
N GLY A 4 -13.21 21.98 2.47
CA GLY A 4 -13.76 20.68 2.83
C GLY A 4 -13.11 20.13 4.10
N VAL A 5 -13.78 19.15 4.69
CA VAL A 5 -13.30 18.37 5.85
C VAL A 5 -13.69 16.92 5.64
N TYR A 6 -12.74 16.01 5.77
CA TYR A 6 -12.97 14.56 5.65
C TYR A 6 -12.27 13.81 6.78
N PHE A 7 -12.85 12.69 7.19
CA PHE A 7 -12.22 11.75 8.12
C PHE A 7 -11.47 10.66 7.35
N SER A 8 -10.40 10.13 7.95
CA SER A 8 -9.82 8.86 7.51
C SER A 8 -10.80 7.71 7.74
N ASN A 9 -10.55 6.56 7.08
CA ASN A 9 -11.38 5.35 7.21
C ASN A 9 -11.62 4.95 8.68
N ASN A 10 -10.55 5.00 9.49
CA ASN A 10 -10.58 4.66 10.90
C ASN A 10 -11.01 5.83 11.82
N GLY A 11 -11.30 7.01 11.27
CA GLY A 11 -11.72 8.18 12.03
C GLY A 11 -10.66 8.81 12.95
N GLU A 12 -9.40 8.37 12.86
CA GLU A 12 -8.29 8.88 13.68
C GLU A 12 -7.69 10.17 13.14
N HIS A 13 -7.78 10.38 11.82
CA HIS A 13 -7.19 11.53 11.15
C HIS A 13 -8.27 12.41 10.54
N ILE A 14 -8.04 13.73 10.59
CA ILE A 14 -8.90 14.72 9.95
C ILE A 14 -8.11 15.39 8.84
N ILE A 15 -8.65 15.38 7.63
CA ILE A 15 -8.07 16.04 6.46
C ILE A 15 -8.88 17.29 6.18
N VAL A 16 -8.23 18.44 6.11
CA VAL A 16 -8.86 19.74 5.93
C VAL A 16 -8.20 20.49 4.79
N GLY A 17 -9.02 21.11 3.93
CA GLY A 17 -8.54 21.84 2.78
C GLY A 17 -8.58 23.35 2.96
N SER A 18 -7.46 24.03 2.68
CA SER A 18 -7.41 25.50 2.66
C SER A 18 -8.31 26.06 1.57
N HIS A 19 -9.09 27.10 1.88
CA HIS A 19 -9.77 27.91 0.87
C HIS A 19 -9.14 29.31 0.85
N HIS A 20 -7.89 29.35 0.41
CA HIS A 20 -7.10 30.58 0.28
C HIS A 20 -6.78 30.83 -1.19
N LYS A 21 -6.77 32.11 -1.62
CA LYS A 21 -6.63 32.49 -3.03
C LYS A 21 -5.27 32.16 -3.64
N ALA A 22 -4.25 32.00 -2.80
CA ALA A 22 -2.86 31.80 -3.24
C ALA A 22 -2.24 30.52 -2.69
N GLU A 23 -3.04 29.61 -2.12
CA GLU A 23 -2.53 28.37 -1.53
C GLU A 23 -3.43 27.18 -1.84
N HIS A 24 -2.80 26.12 -2.33
CA HIS A 24 -3.43 24.82 -2.55
C HIS A 24 -2.93 23.81 -1.51
N ASN A 25 -3.30 24.04 -0.25
CA ASN A 25 -2.77 23.26 0.88
C ASN A 25 -3.85 22.36 1.50
N LEU A 26 -3.47 21.11 1.79
CA LEU A 26 -4.24 20.19 2.63
C LEU A 26 -3.50 19.97 3.96
N TYR A 27 -4.25 19.99 5.05
CA TYR A 27 -3.75 19.76 6.39
C TYR A 27 -4.27 18.42 6.91
N ILE A 28 -3.37 17.60 7.45
CA ILE A 28 -3.70 16.34 8.07
C ILE A 28 -3.45 16.48 9.57
N TRP A 29 -4.51 16.31 10.34
CA TRP A 29 -4.52 16.41 11.79
C TRP A 29 -4.72 15.04 12.42
N ASP A 30 -4.02 14.81 13.52
CA ASP A 30 -4.38 13.74 14.44
C ASP A 30 -5.51 14.21 15.36
N LYS A 31 -6.61 13.44 15.36
CA LYS A 31 -7.79 13.74 16.18
C LYS A 31 -7.49 13.68 17.67
N PHE A 32 -6.61 12.77 18.11
CA PHE A 32 -6.37 12.54 19.54
C PHE A 32 -5.35 13.52 20.13
N SER A 33 -4.21 13.70 19.46
CA SER A 33 -3.19 14.67 19.93
C SER A 33 -3.51 16.11 19.57
N THR A 34 -4.54 16.36 18.73
CA THR A 34 -4.91 17.70 18.23
C THR A 34 -3.74 18.44 17.57
N SER A 35 -2.83 17.69 16.95
CA SER A 35 -1.63 18.21 16.30
C SER A 35 -1.68 18.02 14.79
N ILE A 36 -1.01 18.94 14.07
CA ILE A 36 -0.81 18.80 12.62
C ILE A 36 0.29 17.76 12.40
N LEU A 37 -0.06 16.66 11.76
CA LEU A 37 0.89 15.63 11.36
C LEU A 37 1.62 16.01 10.07
N LYS A 38 0.87 16.56 9.11
CA LYS A 38 1.41 16.84 7.78
C LYS A 38 0.65 17.96 7.07
N ILE A 39 1.40 18.72 6.28
CA ILE A 39 0.87 19.69 5.32
C ILE A 39 1.26 19.20 3.93
N LEU A 40 0.26 19.04 3.06
CA LEU A 40 0.46 18.76 1.65
C LEU A 40 0.39 20.09 0.90
N THR A 41 1.55 20.57 0.48
CA THR A 41 1.69 21.87 -0.17
C THR A 41 1.63 21.73 -1.67
N GLY A 42 0.63 22.35 -2.30
CA GLY A 42 0.42 22.36 -3.74
C GLY A 42 0.91 23.65 -4.41
N PRO A 43 0.54 23.86 -5.67
CA PRO A 43 0.84 25.09 -6.38
C PRO A 43 0.12 26.31 -5.77
N SER A 44 0.53 27.52 -6.15
CA SER A 44 -0.08 28.76 -5.68
C SER A 44 -1.38 29.04 -6.43
N GLU A 45 -2.39 28.22 -6.17
CA GLU A 45 -3.71 28.26 -6.79
C GLU A 45 -4.80 28.14 -5.73
N LEU A 46 -6.03 28.54 -6.06
CA LEU A 46 -7.14 28.42 -5.13
C LEU A 46 -7.73 27.01 -5.21
N MET A 47 -7.71 26.30 -4.08
CA MET A 47 -8.43 25.03 -3.96
C MET A 47 -9.93 25.27 -3.77
N LEU A 48 -10.72 24.73 -4.70
CA LEU A 48 -12.18 24.79 -4.65
C LEU A 48 -12.74 23.68 -3.74
N HIS A 49 -12.26 22.46 -3.91
CA HIS A 49 -12.71 21.29 -3.16
C HIS A 49 -11.70 20.15 -3.22
N PHE A 50 -11.92 19.11 -2.42
CA PHE A 50 -11.16 17.86 -2.48
C PHE A 50 -12.02 16.68 -2.04
N ALA A 51 -11.59 15.46 -2.35
CA ALA A 51 -12.20 14.20 -1.96
C ALA A 51 -11.11 13.20 -1.56
N VAL A 52 -11.42 12.33 -0.61
CA VAL A 52 -10.50 11.34 -0.06
C VAL A 52 -11.00 9.95 -0.42
N HIS A 53 -10.11 9.07 -0.89
CA HIS A 53 -10.48 7.69 -1.15
C HIS A 53 -10.74 6.94 0.18
N PRO A 54 -11.85 6.19 0.32
CA PRO A 54 -12.23 5.60 1.60
C PRO A 54 -11.23 4.55 2.10
N PHE A 55 -10.61 3.78 1.20
CA PHE A 55 -9.74 2.65 1.57
C PHE A 55 -8.26 2.82 1.23
N ARG A 56 -7.87 3.89 0.56
CA ARG A 56 -6.51 4.09 0.05
C ARG A 56 -6.05 5.48 0.46
N PRO A 57 -4.76 5.67 0.80
CA PRO A 57 -4.23 6.97 1.17
C PRO A 57 -4.04 7.86 -0.07
N ILE A 58 -5.16 8.19 -0.72
CA ILE A 58 -5.24 8.97 -1.95
C ILE A 58 -6.21 10.13 -1.72
N VAL A 59 -5.80 11.35 -2.07
CA VAL A 59 -6.65 12.54 -2.04
C VAL A 59 -6.67 13.16 -3.43
N ALA A 60 -7.85 13.50 -3.94
CA ALA A 60 -8.01 14.26 -5.18
C ALA A 60 -8.49 15.66 -4.82
N SER A 61 -7.84 16.69 -5.35
CA SER A 61 -8.20 18.10 -5.09
C SER A 61 -8.36 18.87 -6.39
N ILE A 62 -9.30 19.82 -6.44
CA ILE A 62 -9.61 20.59 -7.64
C ILE A 62 -9.27 22.06 -7.45
N SER A 63 -8.54 22.59 -8.42
CA SER A 63 -8.12 24.00 -8.49
C SER A 63 -9.14 24.84 -9.26
N ASN A 64 -9.16 26.14 -9.02
CA ASN A 64 -9.93 27.12 -9.80
C ASN A 64 -9.51 27.21 -11.27
N VAL A 65 -8.33 26.69 -11.63
CA VAL A 65 -7.85 26.59 -13.02
C VAL A 65 -8.48 25.39 -13.76
N GLY A 66 -9.21 24.52 -13.06
CA GLY A 66 -9.83 23.32 -13.61
C GLY A 66 -8.93 22.09 -13.61
N LEU A 67 -7.75 22.17 -12.97
CA LEU A 67 -6.86 21.02 -12.79
C LEU A 67 -7.24 20.20 -11.56
N ILE A 68 -7.07 18.88 -11.66
CA ILE A 68 -7.24 17.93 -10.56
C ILE A 68 -5.85 17.43 -10.15
N TYR A 69 -5.48 17.68 -8.90
CA TYR A 69 -4.24 17.19 -8.31
C TYR A 69 -4.51 15.94 -7.49
N LEU A 70 -3.72 14.89 -7.74
CA LEU A 70 -3.77 13.64 -7.01
C LEU A 70 -2.61 13.56 -6.02
N TRP A 71 -2.95 13.45 -4.75
CA TRP A 71 -2.02 13.26 -3.65
C TRP A 71 -1.99 11.77 -3.32
N THR A 72 -0.83 11.15 -3.51
CA THR A 72 -0.60 9.75 -3.18
C THR A 72 0.76 9.59 -2.52
N ARG A 73 0.99 8.44 -1.88
CA ARG A 73 2.34 8.06 -1.48
C ARG A 73 3.14 7.69 -2.72
N THR A 74 4.37 8.19 -2.82
CA THR A 74 5.31 7.69 -3.81
C THR A 74 5.64 6.24 -3.45
N PRO A 75 5.37 5.25 -4.32
CA PRO A 75 5.76 3.89 -4.05
C PRO A 75 7.29 3.84 -3.92
N GLN A 76 7.77 3.43 -2.76
CA GLN A 76 9.18 3.14 -2.58
C GLN A 76 9.46 1.82 -3.29
N GLN A 77 10.47 1.82 -4.16
CA GLN A 77 10.88 0.61 -4.87
C GLN A 77 11.60 -0.29 -3.88
N ASN A 78 10.98 -1.42 -3.56
CA ASN A 78 11.60 -2.43 -2.73
C ASN A 78 12.41 -3.38 -3.63
N TRP A 79 13.74 -3.31 -3.55
CA TRP A 79 14.61 -4.12 -4.41
C TRP A 79 14.52 -5.62 -4.09
N SER A 80 14.10 -5.99 -2.88
CA SER A 80 13.82 -7.39 -2.52
C SER A 80 12.62 -7.99 -3.27
N ALA A 81 11.79 -7.16 -3.91
CA ALA A 81 10.71 -7.67 -4.76
C ALA A 81 11.23 -8.30 -6.07
N PHE A 82 12.45 -7.97 -6.51
CA PHE A 82 13.05 -8.54 -7.71
C PHE A 82 13.69 -9.90 -7.47
N GLU A 83 14.19 -10.15 -6.25
CA GLU A 83 14.87 -11.40 -5.92
C GLU A 83 14.59 -11.80 -4.48
N ARG A 84 14.02 -13.01 -4.28
CA ARG A 84 13.57 -13.52 -2.98
C ARG A 84 14.68 -13.57 -1.91
N SER A 85 15.93 -13.78 -2.32
CA SER A 85 17.08 -13.86 -1.42
C SER A 85 17.72 -12.49 -1.12
N PHE A 86 17.33 -11.45 -1.86
CA PHE A 86 17.90 -10.12 -1.68
C PHE A 86 17.25 -9.42 -0.49
N LYS A 87 18.06 -8.99 0.47
CA LYS A 87 17.62 -8.19 1.61
C LYS A 87 18.32 -6.85 1.58
N GLU A 88 17.52 -5.79 1.48
CA GLU A 88 18.02 -4.42 1.55
C GLU A 88 18.56 -4.13 2.96
N LEU A 89 19.75 -3.53 3.02
CA LEU A 89 20.42 -3.16 4.26
C LEU A 89 20.40 -1.65 4.40
N ASP A 90 19.73 -1.15 5.45
CA ASP A 90 19.74 0.28 5.81
C ASP A 90 21.08 0.69 6.46
N ARG A 91 21.78 -0.27 7.06
CA ARG A 91 23.10 -0.10 7.67
C ARG A 91 23.96 -1.34 7.44
N ASN A 92 25.28 -1.15 7.48
CA ASN A 92 26.23 -2.25 7.38
C ASN A 92 25.98 -3.25 8.53
N ILE A 93 25.94 -4.52 8.17
CA ILE A 93 25.94 -5.63 9.11
C ILE A 93 27.27 -6.35 9.02
N ASP A 94 27.80 -6.76 10.16
CA ASP A 94 28.98 -7.62 10.18
C ASP A 94 28.55 -9.02 9.76
N TYR A 95 29.19 -9.54 8.72
CA TYR A 95 28.94 -10.88 8.25
C TYR A 95 29.63 -11.88 9.19
N TYR A 96 28.83 -12.78 9.79
CA TYR A 96 29.35 -13.94 10.50
C TYR A 96 29.35 -15.12 9.54
N GLU A 97 30.52 -15.37 8.96
CA GLU A 97 30.78 -16.49 8.06
C GLU A 97 30.56 -17.82 8.82
N PRO A 98 29.57 -18.63 8.41
CA PRO A 98 29.44 -19.97 8.96
C PRO A 98 30.61 -20.82 8.45
N GLU A 99 31.18 -21.67 9.32
CA GLU A 99 32.40 -22.44 8.99
C GLU A 99 32.23 -23.37 7.78
N ASP A 100 30.98 -23.72 7.40
CA ASP A 100 30.64 -24.59 6.28
C ASP A 100 30.43 -23.86 4.93
N GLU A 101 30.70 -22.55 4.84
CA GLU A 101 30.48 -21.75 3.61
C GLU A 101 31.36 -22.22 2.43
N TYR A 102 32.58 -22.67 2.71
CA TYR A 102 33.59 -23.01 1.70
C TYR A 102 33.86 -24.52 1.57
N ASP A 103 33.07 -25.36 2.23
CA ASP A 103 33.25 -26.81 2.18
C ASP A 103 32.81 -27.39 0.83
N LEU A 104 33.76 -28.00 0.11
CA LEU A 104 33.50 -28.68 -1.17
C LEU A 104 32.60 -29.92 -1.00
N TYR A 105 32.66 -30.55 0.17
CA TYR A 105 31.95 -31.78 0.48
C TYR A 105 31.19 -31.63 1.78
N ASP A 106 29.89 -31.52 1.61
CA ASP A 106 28.91 -31.50 2.66
C ASP A 106 28.69 -32.93 3.20
N GLU A 107 29.70 -33.52 3.86
CA GLU A 107 29.52 -34.82 4.50
C GLU A 107 28.40 -34.75 5.56
N SER A 108 28.25 -33.61 6.22
CA SER A 108 27.12 -33.31 7.10
C SER A 108 25.81 -33.13 6.33
N LYS A 109 25.73 -32.46 5.17
CA LYS A 109 24.48 -32.38 4.37
C LYS A 109 24.18 -33.63 3.54
N SER A 110 25.03 -34.65 3.44
CA SER A 110 24.59 -35.94 2.87
C SER A 110 23.72 -36.73 3.86
N ASN A 111 24.02 -36.66 5.16
CA ASN A 111 23.15 -37.15 6.23
C ASN A 111 22.07 -36.13 6.61
N THR A 112 22.37 -34.84 6.67
CA THR A 112 21.41 -33.78 7.00
C THR A 112 20.47 -33.45 5.85
N LYS A 113 20.82 -33.59 4.56
CA LYS A 113 19.79 -33.58 3.49
C LYS A 113 18.96 -34.85 3.51
N GLN A 114 19.47 -36.00 3.97
CA GLN A 114 18.65 -37.19 4.17
C GLN A 114 17.74 -37.10 5.39
N ILE A 115 18.20 -36.44 6.46
CA ILE A 115 17.45 -36.19 7.70
C ILE A 115 16.51 -35.00 7.53
N GLU A 116 16.90 -33.92 6.85
CA GLU A 116 16.03 -32.80 6.46
C GLU A 116 15.10 -33.19 5.33
N SER A 117 15.46 -34.04 4.37
CA SER A 117 14.47 -34.60 3.45
C SER A 117 13.58 -35.59 4.17
N LYS A 118 14.02 -36.34 5.19
CA LYS A 118 13.12 -37.13 6.05
C LYS A 118 12.24 -36.27 6.95
N ILE A 119 12.76 -35.21 7.56
CA ILE A 119 12.02 -34.28 8.42
C ILE A 119 11.10 -33.43 7.55
N LYS A 120 11.53 -33.00 6.36
CA LYS A 120 10.66 -32.37 5.35
C LYS A 120 9.70 -33.36 4.74
N LEU A 121 10.00 -34.65 4.55
CA LEU A 121 9.01 -35.65 4.11
C LEU A 121 8.01 -35.98 5.22
N ASP A 122 8.46 -36.00 6.48
CA ASP A 122 7.61 -36.18 7.66
C ASP A 122 6.81 -34.90 8.00
N SER A 123 7.27 -33.70 7.57
CA SER A 123 6.54 -32.42 7.71
C SER A 123 5.84 -31.93 6.44
N GLU A 124 6.16 -32.46 5.26
CA GLU A 124 5.40 -32.37 3.99
C GLU A 124 4.23 -33.36 4.01
N SER A 125 4.15 -34.22 5.02
CA SER A 125 2.90 -34.84 5.45
C SER A 125 2.05 -33.94 6.35
N GLN A 126 2.40 -32.66 6.51
CA GLN A 126 1.41 -31.65 6.82
C GLN A 126 0.72 -31.29 5.51
N ASP A 127 -0.31 -32.08 5.18
CA ASP A 127 -1.35 -31.64 4.25
C ASP A 127 -2.02 -30.40 4.86
N ASP A 128 -1.35 -29.25 4.78
CA ASP A 128 -1.93 -27.98 5.14
C ASP A 128 -3.10 -27.74 4.17
N ILE A 129 -4.30 -27.62 4.73
CA ILE A 129 -5.50 -27.39 3.94
C ILE A 129 -5.41 -25.96 3.38
N VAL A 130 -5.09 -25.85 2.10
CA VAL A 130 -5.09 -24.57 1.37
C VAL A 130 -6.47 -24.31 0.80
N ASP A 131 -7.12 -23.26 1.29
CA ASP A 131 -8.37 -22.76 0.72
C ASP A 131 -8.08 -21.72 -0.36
N VAL A 132 -8.55 -21.97 -1.58
CA VAL A 132 -8.44 -21.06 -2.74
C VAL A 132 -9.76 -20.37 -3.10
N THR A 133 -10.82 -20.67 -2.34
CA THR A 133 -12.20 -20.22 -2.62
C THR A 133 -12.67 -19.14 -1.67
N THR A 134 -12.20 -19.16 -0.43
CA THR A 134 -12.53 -18.10 0.53
C THR A 134 -11.90 -16.79 0.10
N ILE A 135 -12.73 -15.76 0.03
CA ILE A 135 -12.31 -14.40 -0.28
C ILE A 135 -11.96 -13.74 1.04
N GLU A 136 -10.67 -13.50 1.26
CA GLU A 136 -10.23 -12.73 2.41
C GLU A 136 -10.73 -11.28 2.30
N PRO A 137 -11.18 -10.65 3.41
CA PRO A 137 -11.50 -9.24 3.41
C PRO A 137 -10.25 -8.42 3.06
N LEU A 138 -10.45 -7.34 2.29
CA LEU A 138 -9.37 -6.43 1.93
C LEU A 138 -8.70 -5.85 3.18
N TYR A 139 -7.37 -5.97 3.25
CA TYR A 139 -6.52 -5.49 4.35
C TYR A 139 -6.85 -4.04 4.72
N GLY A 140 -7.17 -3.77 5.99
CA GLY A 140 -7.54 -2.43 6.49
C GLY A 140 -9.05 -2.13 6.53
N LEU A 141 -9.90 -3.13 6.30
CA LEU A 141 -11.36 -3.11 6.53
C LEU A 141 -11.77 -3.81 7.84
N ASP A 142 -10.90 -3.85 8.84
CA ASP A 142 -11.24 -4.53 10.09
C ASP A 142 -12.32 -3.78 10.87
N ASN A 143 -13.53 -4.36 10.80
CA ASN A 143 -14.49 -4.53 11.89
C ASN A 143 -15.20 -3.30 12.48
N ASP A 144 -16.03 -2.61 11.68
CA ASP A 144 -17.27 -1.98 12.21
C ASP A 144 -18.29 -1.52 11.16
N ILE A 145 -17.98 -1.61 9.86
CA ILE A 145 -18.97 -1.39 8.81
C ILE A 145 -19.20 -2.74 8.16
N GLY A 146 -20.34 -3.37 8.46
CA GLY A 146 -20.78 -4.67 7.95
C GLY A 146 -20.98 -4.68 6.44
N ASN A 147 -19.90 -4.48 5.71
CA ASN A 147 -19.84 -4.48 4.27
C ASN A 147 -18.64 -5.35 3.90
N SER A 148 -18.87 -6.66 3.87
CA SER A 148 -18.25 -7.46 2.81
C SER A 148 -18.42 -6.67 1.51
N PRO A 149 -17.40 -6.54 0.64
CA PRO A 149 -17.59 -5.87 -0.63
C PRO A 149 -18.49 -6.75 -1.51
N GLU A 150 -19.80 -6.75 -1.24
CA GLU A 150 -20.76 -7.61 -1.92
C GLU A 150 -20.88 -7.28 -3.40
N THR A 151 -20.35 -6.15 -3.86
CA THR A 151 -20.16 -5.89 -5.29
C THR A 151 -19.29 -4.65 -5.45
N VAL A 152 -18.03 -4.81 -5.88
CA VAL A 152 -17.31 -3.68 -6.48
C VAL A 152 -17.93 -3.47 -7.85
N PHE A 153 -18.60 -2.33 -8.04
CA PHE A 153 -19.17 -1.97 -9.32
C PHE A 153 -18.04 -1.60 -10.28
N PHE A 154 -17.79 -2.44 -11.27
CA PHE A 154 -16.84 -2.14 -12.35
C PHE A 154 -17.61 -1.46 -13.47
N TYR A 155 -17.12 -0.30 -13.92
CA TYR A 155 -17.57 0.23 -15.20
C TYR A 155 -17.05 -0.68 -16.31
N PRO A 156 -17.91 -1.20 -17.19
CA PRO A 156 -17.46 -1.97 -18.34
C PRO A 156 -16.61 -1.07 -19.24
N SER A 157 -15.63 -1.67 -19.93
CA SER A 157 -14.85 -0.95 -20.93
C SER A 157 -15.80 -0.44 -22.02
N VAL A 158 -15.84 0.89 -22.19
CA VAL A 158 -16.50 1.52 -23.34
C VAL A 158 -15.51 1.48 -24.49
N TYR A 159 -15.85 0.75 -25.55
CA TYR A 159 -15.12 0.85 -26.81
C TYR A 159 -15.63 2.08 -27.54
N PHE A 160 -14.76 3.04 -27.79
CA PHE A 160 -15.05 4.10 -28.74
C PHE A 160 -14.78 3.52 -30.12
N ASP A 161 -15.81 3.45 -30.97
CA ASP A 161 -15.60 3.14 -32.38
C ASP A 161 -14.64 4.20 -32.92
N GLU A 162 -13.52 3.77 -33.50
CA GLU A 162 -12.67 4.68 -34.27
C GLU A 162 -13.57 5.24 -35.38
N GLU A 163 -13.98 6.50 -35.25
CA GLU A 163 -14.66 7.20 -36.32
C GLU A 163 -13.79 7.04 -37.56
N ASN A 164 -14.31 6.32 -38.55
CA ASN A 164 -13.78 6.31 -39.90
C ASN A 164 -13.63 7.77 -40.33
N THR A 165 -12.42 8.29 -40.26
CA THR A 165 -12.04 9.50 -40.97
C THR A 165 -12.06 9.15 -42.46
N ASP A 166 -13.20 9.42 -43.10
CA ASP A 166 -13.33 9.57 -44.56
C ASP A 166 -12.63 10.86 -45.04
#